data_AF-A0A2E4L0P6-F1
#
_entry.id   AF-A0A2E4L0P6-F1
#
_cell.length_a   1.000
_cell.length_b   1.000
_cell.length_c   1.000
_cell.angle_alpha   90.00
_cell.angle_beta   90.00
_cell.angle_gamma   90.00
#
_symmetry.space_group_name_H-M   'P 1'
#
loop_
_entity.id
_entity.type
_entity.pdbx_description
1 polymer ?
#
loop_
_entity_poly.entity_id
_entity_poly.type
_entity_poly.pdbx_seq_one_letter_code
_entity_poly.pdbx_strand_id
1 'polypeptide(L)'
;MYLKMIEDMQANMKKAFDVKSYEAAMKPTADLFEVNKATVETLTEQHTGLFKDLIEGAMEQAKALTVEKDLAAIVESQKAYLQSLQGQLIDAAKASQETLIKSRDEASIIVKSVIETATKH
;
A
#
# COMPACT_ATOMS: atom_id res chain seq x y z
N MET A 1 4.21 55.34 10.76
CA MET A 1 3.60 54.23 11.52
C MET A 1 2.49 53.55 10.73
N TYR A 2 1.47 54.29 10.26
CA TYR A 2 0.39 53.75 9.43
C TYR A 2 0.81 53.20 8.05
N LEU A 3 1.70 53.89 7.33
CA LEU A 3 2.22 53.41 6.03
C LEU A 3 2.91 52.05 6.13
N LYS A 4 3.76 51.89 7.14
CA LYS A 4 4.44 50.61 7.42
C LYS A 4 3.45 49.50 7.77
N MET A 5 2.40 49.82 8.52
CA MET A 5 1.34 48.87 8.86
C MET A 5 0.54 48.43 7.62
N ILE A 6 0.31 49.33 6.66
CA ILE A 6 -0.36 49.03 5.39
C ILE A 6 0.54 48.17 4.48
N GLU A 7 1.84 48.48 4.39
CA GLU A 7 2.81 47.67 3.65
C GLU A 7 2.96 46.26 4.24
N ASP A 8 3.10 46.15 5.56
CA ASP A 8 3.21 44.86 6.26
C ASP A 8 1.92 44.03 6.07
N MET A 9 0.75 44.67 6.10
CA MET A 9 -0.53 44.01 5.86
C MET A 9 -0.67 43.55 4.39
N GLN A 10 -0.22 44.35 3.41
CA GLN A 10 -0.18 43.94 2.00
C GLN A 10 0.81 42.80 1.76
N ALA A 11 1.99 42.83 2.38
CA ALA A 11 2.99 41.77 2.27
C ALA A 11 2.49 40.46 2.90
N ASN A 12 1.83 40.53 4.05
CA ASN A 12 1.23 39.38 4.72
C ASN A 12 0.02 38.82 3.94
N MET A 13 -0.82 39.68 3.37
CA MET A 13 -1.88 39.26 2.45
C MET A 13 -1.29 38.58 1.20
N LYS A 14 -0.23 39.13 0.62
CA LYS A 14 0.41 38.56 -0.57
C LYS A 14 1.06 37.20 -0.27
N LYS A 15 1.64 37.01 0.92
CA LYS A 15 2.11 35.70 1.41
C LYS A 15 0.96 34.72 1.66
N ALA A 16 -0.15 35.18 2.25
CA ALA A 16 -1.32 34.34 2.52
C ALA A 16 -2.06 33.89 1.23
N PHE A 17 -1.96 34.68 0.16
CA PHE A 17 -2.50 34.36 -1.17
C PHE A 17 -1.45 33.85 -2.16
N ASP A 18 -0.21 33.59 -1.72
CA ASP A 18 0.82 33.02 -2.58
C ASP A 18 0.46 31.55 -2.84
N VAL A 19 -0.20 31.29 -3.96
CA VAL A 19 -0.68 29.97 -4.39
C VAL A 19 0.41 28.91 -4.29
N LYS A 20 1.68 29.28 -4.51
CA LYS A 20 2.84 28.38 -4.35
C LYS A 20 3.09 27.93 -2.92
N SER A 21 2.83 28.79 -1.93
CA SER A 21 2.96 28.45 -0.51
C SER A 21 1.84 27.51 -0.06
N TYR A 22 0.64 27.68 -0.61
CA TYR A 22 -0.51 26.81 -0.35
C TYR A 22 -0.32 25.43 -1.02
N GLU A 23 0.14 25.38 -2.27
CA GLU A 23 0.49 24.14 -2.96
C GLU A 23 1.60 23.38 -2.22
N ALA A 24 2.65 24.08 -1.77
CA ALA A 24 3.73 23.47 -0.99
C ALA A 24 3.24 22.95 0.37
N ALA A 25 2.30 23.64 1.02
CA ALA A 25 1.71 23.21 2.29
C ALA A 25 0.79 21.99 2.15
N MET A 26 0.08 21.86 1.03
CA MET A 26 -0.84 20.74 0.77
C MET A 26 -0.17 19.52 0.15
N LYS A 27 1.00 19.70 -0.49
CA LYS A 27 1.75 18.63 -1.16
C LYS A 27 2.03 17.41 -0.28
N PRO A 28 2.48 17.52 0.98
CA PRO A 28 2.74 16.34 1.82
C PRO A 28 1.49 15.50 2.06
N THR A 29 0.32 16.14 2.21
CA THR A 29 -0.95 15.44 2.37
C THR A 29 -1.37 14.72 1.08
N ALA A 30 -1.17 15.37 -0.08
CA ALA A 30 -1.41 14.73 -1.37
C ALA A 30 -0.46 13.55 -1.61
N ASP A 31 0.82 13.70 -1.31
CA ASP A 31 1.82 12.64 -1.46
C ASP A 31 1.50 11.45 -0.52
N LEU A 32 1.06 11.69 0.73
CA LEU A 32 0.59 10.64 1.63
C LEU A 32 -0.68 9.93 1.14
N PHE A 33 -1.60 10.69 0.52
CA PHE A 33 -2.79 10.10 -0.09
C PHE A 33 -2.43 9.15 -1.24
N GLU A 34 -1.50 9.56 -2.11
CA GLU A 34 -1.02 8.70 -3.19
C GLU A 34 -0.32 7.43 -2.67
N VAL A 35 0.49 7.53 -1.60
CA VAL A 35 1.10 6.36 -0.94
C VAL A 35 0.01 5.39 -0.45
N ASN A 36 -1.01 5.90 0.24
CA ASN A 36 -2.12 5.07 0.74
C ASN A 36 -2.91 4.43 -0.42
N LYS A 37 -3.20 5.20 -1.47
CA LYS A 37 -3.90 4.70 -2.65
C LYS A 37 -3.13 3.56 -3.32
N ALA A 38 -1.84 3.77 -3.61
CA ALA A 38 -0.98 2.75 -4.21
C ALA A 38 -0.87 1.50 -3.33
N THR A 39 -0.83 1.68 -2.00
CA THR A 39 -0.84 0.58 -1.03
C THR A 39 -2.12 -0.25 -1.14
N VAL A 40 -3.28 0.41 -1.16
CA VAL A 40 -4.59 -0.27 -1.28
C VAL A 40 -4.73 -0.98 -2.63
N GLU A 41 -4.32 -0.34 -3.73
CA GLU A 41 -4.31 -0.95 -5.07
C GLU A 41 -3.46 -2.23 -5.07
N THR A 42 -2.23 -2.14 -4.56
CA THR A 42 -1.31 -3.30 -4.48
C THR A 42 -1.87 -4.43 -3.61
N LEU A 43 -2.42 -4.10 -2.42
CA LEU A 43 -3.04 -5.11 -1.55
C LEU A 43 -4.26 -5.76 -2.22
N THR A 44 -5.06 -4.99 -2.96
CA THR A 44 -6.24 -5.50 -3.68
C THR A 44 -5.83 -6.47 -4.79
N GLU A 45 -4.77 -6.14 -5.53
CA GLU A 45 -4.19 -7.04 -6.53
C GLU A 45 -3.67 -8.33 -5.90
N GLN A 46 -2.93 -8.23 -4.79
CA GLN A 46 -2.43 -9.40 -4.05
C GLN A 46 -3.57 -10.32 -3.57
N HIS A 47 -4.64 -9.74 -3.01
CA HIS A 47 -5.80 -10.51 -2.55
C HIS A 47 -6.57 -11.16 -3.70
N THR A 48 -6.70 -10.45 -4.83
CA THR A 48 -7.35 -10.98 -6.03
C THR A 48 -6.55 -12.13 -6.63
N GLY A 49 -5.22 -12.00 -6.70
CA GLY A 49 -4.30 -13.06 -7.10
C GLY A 49 -4.44 -14.30 -6.22
N LEU A 50 -4.33 -14.12 -4.89
CA LEU A 50 -4.51 -15.21 -3.94
C LEU A 50 -5.87 -15.91 -4.11
N PHE A 51 -6.96 -15.16 -4.24
CA PHE A 51 -8.29 -15.74 -4.40
C PHE A 51 -8.40 -16.59 -5.68
N LYS A 52 -7.83 -16.10 -6.79
CA LYS A 52 -7.77 -16.85 -8.04
C LYS A 52 -6.99 -18.14 -7.87
N ASP A 53 -5.81 -18.07 -7.28
CA ASP A 53 -4.94 -19.23 -7.07
C ASP A 53 -5.60 -20.29 -6.16
N LEU A 54 -6.34 -19.85 -5.13
CA LEU A 54 -7.11 -20.74 -4.25
C LEU A 54 -8.23 -21.47 -5.01
N ILE A 55 -8.96 -20.76 -5.88
CA ILE A 55 -10.03 -21.36 -6.70
C ILE A 55 -9.43 -22.35 -7.71
N GLU A 56 -8.35 -21.96 -8.40
CA GLU A 56 -7.68 -22.81 -9.38
C GLU A 56 -7.16 -24.09 -8.71
N GLY A 57 -6.46 -23.96 -7.58
CA GLY A 57 -5.98 -25.11 -6.81
C GLY A 57 -7.11 -26.02 -6.33
N ALA A 58 -8.24 -25.47 -5.89
CA ALA A 58 -9.39 -26.26 -5.47
C ALA A 58 -10.03 -27.03 -6.65
N MET A 59 -10.14 -26.40 -7.83
CA MET A 59 -10.63 -27.07 -9.03
C MET A 59 -9.70 -28.17 -9.50
N GLU A 60 -8.39 -27.93 -9.48
CA GLU A 60 -7.38 -28.94 -9.82
C GLU A 60 -7.45 -30.14 -8.87
N GLN A 61 -7.55 -29.89 -7.56
CA GLN A 61 -7.69 -30.95 -6.57
C GLN A 61 -8.99 -31.73 -6.74
N ALA A 62 -10.11 -31.07 -7.02
CA ALA A 62 -11.37 -31.74 -7.31
C ALA A 62 -11.26 -32.64 -8.56
N LYS A 63 -10.57 -32.19 -9.60
CA LYS A 63 -10.30 -32.98 -10.81
C LYS A 63 -9.40 -34.18 -10.51
N ALA A 64 -8.36 -34.01 -9.71
CA ALA A 64 -7.47 -35.10 -9.31
C ALA A 64 -8.23 -36.19 -8.54
N LEU A 65 -9.05 -35.78 -7.56
CA LEU A 65 -9.81 -36.70 -6.70
C LEU A 65 -10.94 -37.45 -7.42
N THR A 66 -11.46 -36.92 -8.53
CA THR A 66 -12.54 -37.57 -9.30
C THR A 66 -12.04 -38.63 -10.28
N VAL A 67 -10.76 -38.56 -10.67
CA VAL A 67 -10.16 -39.48 -11.64
C VAL A 67 -9.36 -40.59 -10.95
N GLU A 68 -8.73 -40.29 -9.81
CA GLU A 68 -7.90 -41.23 -9.08
C GLU A 68 -8.72 -42.27 -8.31
N LYS A 69 -8.32 -43.54 -8.39
CA LYS A 69 -8.98 -44.67 -7.69
C LYS A 69 -8.10 -45.29 -6.61
N ASP A 70 -6.80 -45.01 -6.64
CA ASP A 70 -5.88 -45.45 -5.60
C ASP A 70 -5.98 -44.52 -4.37
N LEU A 71 -6.39 -45.11 -3.25
CA LEU A 71 -6.51 -44.42 -1.97
C LEU A 71 -5.18 -43.84 -1.49
N ALA A 72 -4.05 -44.51 -1.74
CA ALA A 72 -2.74 -44.00 -1.35
C ALA A 72 -2.37 -42.75 -2.16
N ALA A 73 -2.63 -42.78 -3.47
CA ALA A 73 -2.42 -41.63 -4.36
C ALA A 73 -3.34 -40.45 -4.02
N ILE A 74 -4.61 -40.71 -3.65
CA ILE A 74 -5.55 -39.69 -3.17
C ILE A 74 -5.00 -38.97 -1.92
N VAL A 75 -4.47 -39.72 -0.95
CA VAL A 75 -3.93 -39.15 0.29
C VAL A 75 -2.71 -38.28 0.01
N GLU A 76 -1.77 -38.75 -0.83
CA GLU A 76 -0.60 -37.95 -1.17
C GLU A 76 -0.97 -36.69 -1.98
N SER A 77 -1.96 -36.79 -2.87
CA SER A 77 -2.51 -35.64 -3.59
C SER A 77 -3.13 -34.61 -2.64
N GLN A 78 -3.97 -35.02 -1.68
CA GLN A 78 -4.51 -34.09 -0.67
C GLN A 78 -3.43 -33.44 0.17
N LYS A 79 -2.41 -34.21 0.58
CA LYS A 79 -1.28 -33.69 1.35
C LYS A 79 -0.49 -32.64 0.55
N ALA A 80 -0.18 -32.92 -0.71
CA ALA A 80 0.52 -31.99 -1.59
C ALA A 80 -0.30 -30.70 -1.79
N TYR A 81 -1.61 -30.82 -1.99
CA TYR A 81 -2.52 -29.67 -2.08
C TYR A 81 -2.49 -28.82 -0.80
N LEU A 82 -2.60 -29.44 0.39
CA LEU A 82 -2.56 -28.73 1.67
C LEU A 82 -1.20 -28.04 1.91
N GLN A 83 -0.09 -28.67 1.51
CA GLN A 83 1.23 -28.06 1.58
C GLN A 83 1.36 -26.86 0.64
N SER A 84 0.83 -26.98 -0.57
CA SER A 84 0.77 -25.87 -1.54
C SER A 84 -0.04 -24.69 -1.00
N LEU A 85 -1.25 -24.97 -0.48
CA LEU A 85 -2.10 -23.96 0.15
C LEU A 85 -1.40 -23.25 1.31
N GLN A 86 -0.71 -24.01 2.17
CA GLN A 86 0.05 -23.44 3.28
C GLN A 86 1.15 -22.49 2.76
N GLY A 87 1.89 -22.90 1.73
CA GLY A 87 2.90 -22.06 1.09
C GLY A 87 2.32 -20.77 0.53
N GLN A 88 1.23 -20.86 -0.24
CA GLN A 88 0.54 -19.71 -0.83
C GLN A 88 0.08 -18.70 0.22
N LEU A 89 -0.47 -19.17 1.35
CA LEU A 89 -0.90 -18.30 2.45
C LEU A 89 0.29 -17.59 3.13
N ILE A 90 1.41 -18.29 3.31
CA ILE A 90 2.63 -17.71 3.89
C ILE A 90 3.19 -16.64 2.95
N ASP A 91 3.26 -16.93 1.65
CA ASP A 91 3.81 -16.01 0.67
C ASP A 91 2.91 -14.78 0.49
N ALA A 92 1.59 -14.96 0.50
CA ALA A 92 0.65 -13.83 0.54
C ALA A 92 0.84 -12.96 1.78
N ALA A 93 1.01 -13.57 2.97
CA ALA A 93 1.25 -12.83 4.20
C ALA A 93 2.56 -12.02 4.15
N LYS A 94 3.64 -12.61 3.62
CA LYS A 94 4.92 -11.90 3.40
C LYS A 94 4.75 -10.75 2.42
N ALA A 95 4.10 -10.99 1.28
CA ALA A 95 3.88 -9.97 0.26
C ALA A 95 3.06 -8.78 0.79
N SER A 96 2.02 -9.03 1.58
CA SER A 96 1.24 -7.95 2.22
C SER A 96 2.06 -7.21 3.27
N GLN A 97 2.89 -7.92 4.06
CA GLN A 97 3.78 -7.27 5.03
C GLN A 97 4.81 -6.37 4.34
N GLU A 98 5.42 -6.82 3.24
CA GLU A 98 6.36 -6.03 2.44
C GLU A 98 5.70 -4.76 1.88
N THR A 99 4.48 -4.86 1.34
CA THR A 99 3.71 -3.71 0.87
C THR A 99 3.48 -2.69 1.98
N LEU A 100 3.08 -3.14 3.17
CA LEU A 100 2.83 -2.25 4.32
C LEU A 100 4.12 -1.61 4.86
N ILE A 101 5.23 -2.36 4.89
CA ILE A 101 6.54 -1.84 5.30
C ILE A 101 6.99 -0.74 4.32
N LYS A 102 6.88 -1.00 3.02
CA LYS A 102 7.23 -0.02 1.99
C LYS A 102 6.41 1.26 2.12
N SER A 103 5.09 1.12 2.27
CA SER A 103 4.16 2.24 2.49
C SER A 103 4.55 3.08 3.71
N ARG A 104 4.84 2.42 4.83
CA ARG A 104 5.32 3.07 6.06
C ARG A 104 6.63 3.84 5.83
N ASP A 105 7.58 3.24 5.12
CA ASP A 105 8.89 3.84 4.89
C ASP A 105 8.78 5.08 3.98
N GLU A 106 7.97 5.00 2.92
CA GLU A 106 7.66 6.13 2.04
C GLU A 106 6.95 7.27 2.80
N ALA A 107 5.92 6.95 3.58
CA ALA A 107 5.24 7.94 4.42
C ALA A 107 6.18 8.59 5.44
N SER A 108 7.09 7.81 6.04
CA SER A 108 8.09 8.31 6.99
C SER A 108 9.05 9.30 6.35
N ILE A 109 9.45 9.07 5.09
CA ILE A 109 10.29 10.01 4.32
C ILE A 109 9.54 11.33 4.09
N ILE A 110 8.26 11.28 3.71
CA ILE A 110 7.44 12.48 3.51
C ILE A 110 7.36 13.30 4.80
N VAL A 111 7.06 12.66 5.93
CA VAL A 111 6.96 13.35 7.24
C VAL A 111 8.31 13.96 7.65
N LYS A 112 9.43 13.22 7.48
CA LYS A 112 10.77 13.76 7.77
C LYS A 112 11.08 15.00 6.93
N SER A 113 10.74 14.97 5.65
CA SER A 113 10.93 16.11 4.73
C SER A 113 10.15 17.35 5.20
N VAL A 114 8.93 17.18 5.71
CA VAL A 114 8.14 18.28 6.31
C VAL A 114 8.84 18.87 7.54
N ILE A 115 9.31 18.01 8.46
CA ILE A 115 10.01 18.44 9.67
C ILE A 115 11.29 19.20 9.33
N GLU A 116 12.09 18.68 8.38
CA GLU A 116 13.33 19.33 7.93
C GLU A 116 13.06 20.69 7.26
N THR A 117 11.97 20.80 6.50
CA THR A 117 11.56 22.06 5.87
C THR A 117 11.10 23.07 6.92
N ALA A 118 10.34 22.63 7.93
CA ALA A 118 9.84 23.47 9.00
C ALA A 118 10.94 23.95 9.98
N THR A 119 12.04 23.20 10.11
CA THR A 119 13.17 23.53 11.02
C THR A 119 14.31 24.30 10.35
N LYS A 120 14.31 24.43 9.01
CA LYS A 120 15.26 25.26 8.24
C LYS A 120 14.81 26.72 8.08
N HIS A 121 13.63 27.08 8.59
CA HIS A 121 13.10 28.45 8.69
C HIS A 121 12.98 28.88 10.15
#